data_AF-A0A7Z9WUG4-F1
#
_entry.id   AF-A0A7Z9WUG4-F1
#
_cell.length_a   1.000
_cell.length_b   1.000
_cell.length_c   1.000
_cell.angle_alpha   90.00
_cell.angle_beta   90.00
_cell.angle_gamma   90.00
#
_symmetry.space_group_name_H-M   'P 1'
#
loop_
_entity.id
_entity.type
_entity.pdbx_description
1 polymer ?
#
loop_
_entity_poly.entity_id
_entity_poly.type
_entity_poly.pdbx_seq_one_letter_code
_entity_poly.pdbx_strand_id
1 'polypeptide(L)' 'LPLALRPGMDICAINFETLSSPAEHPYNQRKDAKYRNQSGPVSSRIDAERQEDSPS' A
#
# COMPACT_ATOMS: atom_id res chain seq x y z
N LEU A 1 -23.23 -17.99 12.01
CA LEU A 1 -23.97 -17.29 10.94
C LEU A 1 -22.94 -16.55 10.08
N PRO A 2 -22.83 -16.82 8.77
CA PRO A 2 -21.91 -16.08 7.89
C PRO A 2 -22.46 -14.69 7.52
N LEU A 3 -21.57 -13.74 7.22
CA LEU A 3 -21.91 -12.38 6.81
C LEU A 3 -21.71 -12.20 5.29
N ALA A 4 -22.72 -11.71 4.59
CA ALA A 4 -22.66 -11.48 3.15
C ALA A 4 -22.10 -10.08 2.85
N LEU A 5 -21.01 -10.01 2.09
CA LEU A 5 -20.46 -8.77 1.53
C LEU A 5 -21.02 -8.54 0.12
N ARG A 6 -21.33 -7.30 -0.23
CA ARG A 6 -21.88 -6.93 -1.55
C ARG A 6 -21.06 -5.81 -2.18
N PRO A 7 -20.83 -5.84 -3.50
CA PRO A 7 -20.24 -4.70 -4.20
C PRO A 7 -21.02 -3.42 -3.94
N GLY A 8 -20.32 -2.31 -3.69
CA GLY A 8 -20.92 -1.00 -3.43
C GLY A 8 -21.38 -0.74 -1.99
N MET A 9 -21.15 -1.67 -1.05
CA MET A 9 -21.44 -1.41 0.37
C MET A 9 -20.37 -0.50 0.99
N ASP A 10 -20.79 0.39 1.89
CA ASP A 10 -19.87 1.15 2.73
C ASP A 10 -19.17 0.18 3.70
N ILE A 11 -17.87 -0.02 3.51
CA ILE A 11 -17.07 -1.00 4.27
C ILE A 11 -16.12 -0.33 5.27
N CYS A 12 -15.78 0.95 5.05
CA CYS A 12 -14.87 1.71 5.91
C CYS A 12 -15.02 3.22 5.69
N ALA A 13 -14.35 3.99 6.55
CA ALA A 13 -14.15 5.43 6.41
C ALA A 13 -12.64 5.74 6.43
N ILE A 14 -12.23 6.85 5.81
CA ILE A 14 -10.84 7.31 5.76
C ILE A 14 -10.76 8.70 6.38
N ASN A 15 -9.84 8.87 7.32
CA ASN A 15 -9.49 10.18 7.87
C ASN A 15 -8.14 10.64 7.31
N PHE A 16 -7.96 11.94 7.18
CA PHE A 16 -6.71 12.55 6.73
C PHE A 16 -6.11 13.40 7.84
N GLU A 17 -4.81 13.27 8.04
CA GLU A 17 -4.03 14.09 8.97
C GLU A 17 -2.93 14.83 8.21
N THR A 18 -2.74 16.10 8.56
CA THR A 18 -1.72 16.94 7.94
C THR A 18 -0.36 16.67 8.59
N LEU A 19 0.64 16.34 7.78
CA LEU A 19 2.03 16.24 8.23
C LEU A 19 2.58 17.63 8.59
N SER A 20 3.55 17.68 9.50
CA SER A 20 4.23 18.93 9.87
C SER A 20 4.99 19.59 8.71
N SER A 21 5.38 18.81 7.71
CA SER A 21 6.11 19.25 6.51
C SER A 21 5.92 18.25 5.36
N PRO A 22 6.27 18.62 4.11
CA PRO A 22 6.32 17.65 3.01
C PRO A 22 7.21 16.45 3.35
N ALA A 23 6.80 15.26 2.93
CA ALA A 23 7.61 14.05 3.10
C ALA A 23 8.82 14.09 2.14
N GLU A 24 10.01 13.79 2.66
CA GLU A 24 11.26 13.73 1.88
C GLU A 24 11.23 12.61 0.82
N HIS A 25 10.63 11.47 1.17
CA HIS A 25 10.49 10.30 0.31
C HIS A 25 9.02 9.88 0.20
N PRO A 26 8.18 10.62 -0.56
CA PRO A 26 6.78 10.27 -0.71
C PRO A 26 6.63 8.92 -1.41
N TYR A 27 5.59 8.17 -1.06
CA TYR A 27 5.42 6.77 -1.49
C TYR A 27 5.48 6.58 -3.01
N ASN A 28 5.01 7.55 -3.79
CA ASN A 28 5.04 7.52 -5.25
C ASN A 28 6.44 7.68 -5.85
N GLN A 29 7.44 8.15 -5.10
CA GLN A 29 8.82 8.36 -5.58
C GLN A 29 9.80 7.31 -5.05
N ARG A 30 9.39 6.55 -4.04
CA ARG A 30 10.18 5.45 -3.48
C ARG A 30 10.44 4.36 -4.52
N LYS A 31 11.70 3.93 -4.66
CA LYS A 31 12.13 2.86 -5.58
C LYS A 31 11.62 1.48 -5.12
N ASP A 32 11.51 1.31 -3.81
CA ASP A 32 11.06 0.10 -3.12
C ASP A 32 9.54 0.08 -2.86
N ALA A 33 8.78 1.01 -3.47
CA ALA A 33 7.33 1.10 -3.30
C ALA A 33 6.60 -0.10 -3.94
N LYS A 34 6.36 -1.14 -3.12
CA LYS A 34 5.75 -2.42 -3.54
C LYS A 34 4.41 -2.27 -4.28
N TYR A 35 3.59 -1.28 -3.95
CA TYR A 35 2.20 -1.19 -4.39
C TYR A 35 1.88 0.11 -5.16
N ARG A 36 2.89 0.77 -5.74
CA ARG A 36 2.65 1.93 -6.60
C ARG A 36 1.73 1.56 -7.78
N ASN A 37 0.72 2.39 -8.05
CA ASN A 37 -0.29 2.22 -9.11
C ASN A 37 -1.18 0.95 -8.96
N GLN A 38 -1.48 0.51 -7.73
CA GLN A 38 -2.39 -0.60 -7.49
C GLN A 38 -3.84 -0.26 -7.91
N SER A 39 -4.46 -1.12 -8.73
CA SER A 39 -5.83 -0.94 -9.26
C SER A 39 -6.85 -1.94 -8.70
N GLY A 40 -6.42 -2.90 -7.88
CA GLY A 40 -7.28 -3.94 -7.32
C GLY A 40 -6.58 -4.72 -6.22
N PRO A 41 -7.22 -5.75 -5.64
CA PRO A 41 -6.59 -6.58 -4.63
C PRO A 41 -5.42 -7.36 -5.25
N VAL A 42 -4.20 -7.09 -4.78
CA VAL A 42 -2.99 -7.80 -5.22
C VAL A 42 -2.43 -8.60 -4.05
N SER A 43 -1.86 -9.77 -4.34
CA SER A 43 -1.17 -10.59 -3.36
C SER A 43 0.04 -9.87 -2.76
N SER A 44 0.44 -10.29 -1.56
CA SER A 44 1.63 -9.77 -0.88
C SER A 44 2.87 -9.83 -1.78
N ARG A 45 3.68 -8.77 -1.75
CA ARG A 45 4.97 -8.65 -2.45
C ARG A 45 6.15 -8.66 -1.48
N ILE A 46 6.05 -9.40 -0.38
CA ILE A 46 7.13 -9.48 0.63
C ILE A 46 8.47 -9.93 0.01
N ASP A 47 8.41 -10.78 -1.00
CA ASP A 47 9.57 -11.31 -1.71
C ASP A 47 10.42 -10.25 -2.40
N ALA A 48 9.86 -9.07 -2.70
CA ALA A 48 10.59 -7.95 -3.30
C ALA A 48 11.67 -7.36 -2.38
N GLU A 49 11.59 -7.59 -1.06
CA GLU A 49 12.64 -7.17 -0.11
C GLU A 49 13.89 -8.06 -0.18
N ARG A 50 13.75 -9.31 -0.64
CA ARG A 50 14.85 -10.28 -0.63
C ARG A 50 15.89 -10.08 -1.72
N GLN A 51 15.69 -9.13 -2.65
CA GLN A 51 16.62 -8.85 -3.75
C GLN A 51 17.67 -7.77 -3.45
N GLU A 52 17.52 -6.98 -2.38
CA GLU A 52 18.43 -5.85 -2.08
C GLU A 52 19.60 -6.21 -1.16
N ASP A 53 19.62 -7.41 -0.58
CA ASP A 53 20.62 -7.84 0.42
C ASP A 53 21.70 -8.78 -0.14
N SER A 54 21.97 -8.71 -1.46
CA SER A 54 23.12 -9.39 -2.07
C SER A 54 24.31 -8.43 -2.14
N PRO A 55 25.34 -8.56 -1.29
CA PRO A 55 26.50 -7.68 -1.31
C PRO A 55 27.30 -7.92 -2.59
N SER A 56 27.59 -6.83 -3.31
CA SER A 56 28.62 -6.78 -4.37
C SER A 56 30.01 -6.63 -3.77
#